data_AF-A0A1E1W6T8-F1
#
_entry.id   AF-A0A1E1W6T8-F1
#
_cell.length_a   1.000
_cell.length_b   1.000
_cell.length_c   1.000
_cell.angle_alpha   90.00
_cell.angle_beta   90.00
_cell.angle_gamma   90.00
#
_symmetry.space_group_name_H-M   'P 1'
#
loop_
_entity.id
_entity.type
_entity.pdbx_description
1 polymer ?
#
loop_
_entity_poly.entity_id
_entity_poly.type
_entity_poly.pdbx_seq_one_letter_code
_entity_poly.pdbx_strand_id
1 'polypeptide(L)'
;FELKLKHFPFCFQTMPDEGINIVSVLLHAHGTGRKISLKHIRGNQELPAISEENNYDARYQQSRIVPGGRKFLRGDTLITECTYDSTSREKPILGGYSASQEMCLSFVLYYPRTELAGCYSMTPVKEFFETFGVKEFYGLTILQ
;
A
#
# COMPACT_ATOMS: atom_id res chain seq x y z
N PHE A 1 1.85 6.90 -13.15
CA PHE A 1 0.55 6.57 -12.53
C PHE A 1 0.70 6.63 -11.03
N GLU A 2 -0.26 7.23 -10.30
CA GLU A 2 -0.30 7.20 -8.83
C GLU A 2 -1.29 6.14 -8.38
N LEU A 3 -0.82 5.14 -7.62
CA LEU A 3 -1.66 4.12 -7.00
C LEU A 3 -1.77 4.42 -5.51
N LYS A 4 -3.01 4.59 -5.02
CA LYS A 4 -3.29 4.78 -3.59
C LYS A 4 -3.96 3.52 -3.05
N LEU A 5 -3.28 2.78 -2.20
CA LEU A 5 -3.84 1.62 -1.50
C LEU A 5 -4.26 2.03 -0.10
N LYS A 6 -5.57 2.04 0.15
CA LYS A 6 -6.16 2.32 1.46
C LYS A 6 -6.33 1.01 2.23
N HIS A 7 -5.86 0.96 3.46
CA HIS A 7 -6.10 -0.23 4.30
C HIS A 7 -7.60 -0.45 4.52
N PHE A 8 -8.09 -1.67 4.23
CA PHE A 8 -9.50 -2.03 4.39
C PHE A 8 -9.88 -2.03 5.89
N PRO A 9 -11.15 -1.75 6.25
CA PRO A 9 -11.63 -1.72 7.64
C PRO A 9 -11.40 -3.01 8.45
N PHE A 10 -11.05 -4.13 7.81
CA PHE A 10 -10.85 -5.41 8.49
C PHE A 10 -9.54 -5.49 9.30
N CYS A 11 -8.49 -4.78 8.88
CA CYS A 11 -7.18 -4.88 9.53
C CYS A 11 -7.15 -4.29 10.95
N PHE A 12 -8.17 -3.53 11.33
CA PHE A 12 -8.28 -2.89 12.64
C PHE A 12 -8.92 -3.78 13.71
N GLN A 13 -9.55 -4.90 13.32
CA GLN A 13 -10.24 -5.77 14.27
C GLN A 13 -9.28 -6.50 15.21
N THR A 14 -8.04 -6.72 14.77
CA THR A 14 -6.99 -7.40 15.55
C THR A 14 -6.09 -6.43 16.33
N MET A 15 -6.44 -5.14 16.36
CA MET A 15 -5.63 -4.12 17.00
C MET A 15 -6.01 -3.96 18.48
N PRO A 16 -5.04 -3.80 19.39
CA PRO A 16 -5.32 -3.52 20.80
C PRO A 16 -6.03 -2.17 20.95
N ASP A 17 -6.85 -2.02 21.99
CA ASP A 17 -7.59 -0.78 22.28
C ASP A 17 -6.64 0.41 22.47
N GLU A 18 -5.49 0.16 23.10
CA GLU A 18 -4.42 1.14 23.27
C GLU A 18 -3.79 1.56 21.94
N GLY A 19 -3.97 0.79 20.86
CA GLY A 19 -3.26 0.92 19.58
C GLY A 19 -1.79 0.46 19.63
N ILE A 20 -1.12 0.57 18.48
CA ILE A 20 0.30 0.22 18.31
C ILE A 20 1.18 1.46 18.15
N ASN A 21 2.49 1.26 18.28
CA ASN A 21 3.52 2.23 18.00
C ASN A 21 4.37 1.74 16.84
N ILE A 22 4.29 2.44 15.72
CA ILE A 22 5.13 2.20 14.54
C ILE A 22 6.49 2.84 14.80
N VAL A 23 7.57 2.07 14.62
CA VAL A 23 8.94 2.50 14.93
C VAL A 23 9.86 2.50 13.73
N SER A 24 9.55 1.70 12.70
CA SER A 24 10.32 1.68 11.46
C SER A 24 9.43 1.27 10.29
N VAL A 25 9.78 1.76 9.10
CA VAL A 25 9.09 1.46 7.86
C VAL A 25 10.12 1.15 6.77
N LEU A 26 9.90 0.10 6.01
CA LEU A 26 10.59 -0.18 4.75
C LEU A 26 9.58 -0.07 3.61
N LEU A 27 9.83 0.85 2.68
CA LEU A 27 8.99 1.06 1.50
C LEU A 27 9.46 0.18 0.35
N HIS A 28 8.53 -0.43 -0.38
CA HIS A 28 8.84 -1.41 -1.41
C HIS A 28 7.97 -1.26 -2.66
N ALA A 29 8.62 -1.22 -3.81
CA ALA A 29 8.07 -1.37 -5.15
C ALA A 29 9.10 -2.04 -6.07
N HIS A 30 8.69 -2.49 -7.26
CA HIS A 30 9.62 -3.01 -8.26
C HIS A 30 10.17 -1.85 -9.13
N GLY A 31 10.81 -2.20 -10.25
CA GLY A 31 11.71 -1.31 -10.99
C GLY A 31 11.08 -0.05 -11.59
N THR A 32 9.75 0.03 -11.68
CA THR A 32 9.07 1.24 -12.18
C THR A 32 8.66 2.21 -11.08
N GLY A 33 8.83 1.85 -9.80
CA GLY A 33 8.62 2.76 -8.68
C GLY A 33 9.54 3.99 -8.75
N ARG A 34 9.00 5.17 -8.42
CA ARG A 34 9.72 6.45 -8.38
C ARG A 34 9.49 7.22 -7.08
N LYS A 35 8.29 7.11 -6.51
CA LYS A 35 7.95 7.73 -5.23
C LYS A 35 7.10 6.78 -4.43
N ILE A 36 7.33 6.70 -3.12
CA ILE A 36 6.48 5.95 -2.21
C ILE A 36 6.29 6.76 -0.93
N SER A 37 5.06 6.85 -0.43
CA SER A 37 4.75 7.41 0.88
C SER A 37 3.82 6.51 1.69
N LEU A 38 4.02 6.48 3.00
CA LEU A 38 3.10 5.90 3.97
C LEU A 38 2.43 7.04 4.75
N LYS A 39 1.19 7.33 4.38
CA LYS A 39 0.36 8.38 4.99
C LYS A 39 -0.46 7.81 6.14
N HIS A 40 -0.78 8.67 7.10
CA HIS A 40 -1.57 8.33 8.27
C HIS A 40 -2.75 9.28 8.39
N ILE A 41 -3.96 8.74 8.33
CA ILE A 41 -5.21 9.47 8.48
C ILE A 41 -5.81 9.15 9.85
N ARG A 42 -6.28 10.18 10.56
CA ARG A 42 -7.06 10.04 11.81
C ARG A 42 -8.37 10.81 11.66
N GLY A 43 -9.49 10.08 11.65
CA GLY A 43 -10.78 10.65 11.28
C GLY A 43 -10.72 11.24 9.86
N ASN A 44 -10.91 12.56 9.73
CA ASN A 44 -10.87 13.27 8.45
C ASN A 44 -9.55 14.04 8.22
N GLN A 45 -8.55 13.87 9.09
CA GLN A 45 -7.29 14.61 9.01
C GLN A 45 -6.14 13.71 8.56
N GLU A 46 -5.41 14.15 7.54
CA GLU A 46 -4.10 13.59 7.20
C GLU A 46 -3.04 14.17 8.16
N LEU A 47 -2.40 13.27 8.92
CA LEU A 47 -1.28 13.58 9.80
C LEU A 47 0.03 13.57 8.99
N PRO A 48 1.14 14.10 9.52
CA PRO A 48 2.43 14.03 8.83
C PRO A 48 2.77 12.59 8.44
N ALA A 49 3.20 12.41 7.19
CA ALA A 49 3.57 11.12 6.63
C ALA A 49 4.53 10.38 7.57
N ILE A 50 4.32 9.07 7.71
CA ILE A 50 5.16 8.22 8.57
C ILE A 50 6.51 7.99 7.91
N SER A 51 6.52 7.79 6.60
CA SER A 51 7.71 7.61 5.78
C SER A 51 7.42 8.11 4.37
N GLU A 52 8.40 8.74 3.75
CA GLU A 52 8.27 9.28 2.39
C GLU A 52 9.62 9.19 1.68
N GLU A 53 9.59 8.68 0.45
CA GLU A 53 10.72 8.67 -0.46
C GLU A 53 10.29 9.25 -1.81
N ASN A 54 10.67 10.51 -2.06
CA ASN A 54 10.36 11.22 -3.31
C ASN A 54 11.29 10.87 -4.48
N ASN A 55 12.36 10.13 -4.20
CA ASN A 55 13.37 9.67 -5.16
C ASN A 55 13.69 8.19 -4.91
N TYR A 56 12.64 7.35 -4.94
CA TYR A 56 12.76 5.91 -4.67
C TYR A 56 13.60 5.22 -5.75
N ASP A 57 14.56 4.38 -5.35
CA ASP A 57 15.31 3.46 -6.22
C ASP A 57 15.09 2.02 -5.72
N ALA A 58 14.49 1.17 -6.54
CA ALA A 58 14.22 -0.23 -6.19
C ALA A 58 15.50 -1.04 -5.87
N ARG A 59 16.69 -0.56 -6.24
CA ARG A 59 17.99 -1.16 -5.91
C ARG A 59 18.52 -0.71 -4.54
N TYR A 60 17.92 0.32 -3.95
CA TYR A 60 18.29 0.85 -2.64
C TYR A 60 17.06 0.91 -1.74
N GLN A 61 16.82 -0.21 -1.04
CA GLN A 61 15.70 -0.35 -0.12
C GLN A 61 16.23 -0.49 1.30
N GLN A 62 15.84 0.44 2.17
CA GLN A 62 16.30 0.46 3.56
C GLN A 62 15.12 0.69 4.50
N SER A 63 15.13 0.00 5.64
CA SER A 63 14.23 0.34 6.75
C SER A 63 14.63 1.67 7.37
N ARG A 64 13.71 2.63 7.41
CA ARG A 64 13.90 3.95 8.04
C ARG A 64 13.25 3.96 9.42
N ILE A 65 13.94 4.51 10.40
CA ILE A 65 13.38 4.72 11.74
C ILE A 65 12.34 5.84 11.67
N VAL A 66 11.23 5.69 12.37
CA VAL A 66 10.22 6.74 12.58
C VAL A 66 10.59 7.49 13.86
N PRO A 67 11.10 8.73 13.79
CA PRO A 67 11.57 9.45 14.98
C PRO A 67 10.43 9.68 15.98
N GLY A 68 10.67 9.32 17.25
CA GLY A 68 9.65 9.40 18.31
C GLY A 68 8.53 8.35 18.22
N GLY A 69 8.56 7.50 17.19
CA GLY A 69 7.49 6.55 16.88
C GLY A 69 6.21 7.23 16.40
N ARG A 70 5.31 6.43 15.81
CA ARG A 70 3.96 6.87 15.44
C ARG A 70 2.91 6.02 16.12
N LYS A 71 2.10 6.66 16.96
CA LYS A 71 0.92 6.02 17.57
C LYS A 71 -0.19 5.84 16.54
N PHE A 72 -0.57 4.60 16.30
CA PHE A 72 -1.65 4.21 15.39
C PHE A 72 -2.77 3.54 16.19
N LEU A 73 -3.96 4.13 16.12
CA LEU A 73 -5.12 3.76 16.93
C LEU A 73 -6.16 3.04 16.08
N ARG A 74 -7.06 2.31 16.74
CA ARG A 74 -8.21 1.69 16.08
C ARG A 74 -9.07 2.77 15.41
N GLY A 75 -9.40 2.58 14.14
CA GLY A 75 -10.15 3.54 13.32
C GLY A 75 -9.31 4.57 12.59
N ASP A 76 -7.99 4.64 12.82
CA ASP A 76 -7.08 5.37 11.94
C ASP A 76 -7.03 4.71 10.55
N THR A 77 -6.35 5.29 9.57
CA THR A 77 -6.11 4.65 8.27
C THR A 77 -4.68 4.89 7.84
N LEU A 78 -4.01 3.83 7.36
CA LEU A 78 -2.76 3.96 6.63
C LEU A 78 -3.03 3.93 5.13
N ILE A 79 -2.30 4.74 4.38
CA ILE A 79 -2.36 4.75 2.92
C ILE A 79 -0.94 4.65 2.40
N THR A 80 -0.65 3.56 1.68
CA THR A 80 0.58 3.48 0.89
C THR A 80 0.27 4.04 -0.49
N GLU A 81 0.97 5.10 -0.86
CA GLU A 81 0.82 5.75 -2.16
C GLU A 81 2.12 5.61 -2.95
N CYS A 82 2.01 5.02 -4.14
CA CYS A 82 3.15 4.76 -5.01
C CYS A 82 2.99 5.51 -6.35
N THR A 83 4.06 6.15 -6.81
CA THR A 83 4.16 6.73 -8.14
C THR A 83 5.07 5.88 -9.01
N TYR A 84 4.57 5.51 -10.19
CA TYR A 84 5.28 4.68 -11.16
C TYR A 84 5.58 5.42 -12.47
N ASP A 85 6.72 5.09 -13.05
CA ASP A 85 7.14 5.46 -14.40
C ASP A 85 7.31 4.20 -15.26
N SER A 86 6.31 3.96 -16.10
CA SER A 86 6.23 2.84 -17.02
C SER A 86 6.56 3.22 -18.47
N THR A 87 7.16 4.39 -18.71
CA THR A 87 7.43 4.90 -20.07
C THR A 87 8.31 3.97 -20.89
N SER A 88 9.17 3.17 -20.24
CA SER A 88 10.04 2.18 -20.87
C SER A 88 9.38 0.81 -21.11
N ARG A 89 8.06 0.67 -20.90
CA ARG A 89 7.35 -0.61 -21.04
C ARG A 89 6.29 -0.50 -22.14
N GLU A 90 6.30 -1.48 -23.04
CA GLU A 90 5.33 -1.55 -24.16
C GLU A 90 3.97 -2.12 -23.74
N LYS A 91 3.94 -2.93 -22.67
CA LYS A 91 2.74 -3.60 -22.17
C LYS A 91 2.35 -3.09 -20.78
N PRO A 92 1.05 -3.11 -20.44
CA PRO A 92 0.61 -2.83 -19.08
C PRO A 92 1.33 -3.71 -18.05
N ILE A 93 1.70 -3.10 -16.92
CA ILE A 93 2.32 -3.80 -15.80
C ILE A 93 1.23 -4.10 -14.78
N LEU A 94 1.13 -5.37 -14.38
CA LEU A 94 0.15 -5.82 -13.40
C LEU A 94 0.79 -5.95 -12.02
N GLY A 95 -0.03 -5.87 -10.97
CA GLY A 95 0.41 -6.18 -9.61
C GLY A 95 0.79 -7.66 -9.48
N GLY A 96 1.88 -7.97 -8.78
CA GLY A 96 2.26 -9.36 -8.50
C GLY A 96 3.69 -9.54 -8.01
N TYR A 97 4.10 -10.81 -7.85
CA TYR A 97 5.35 -11.18 -7.19
C TYR A 97 6.58 -11.17 -8.09
N SER A 98 6.42 -11.23 -9.42
CA SER A 98 7.58 -11.25 -10.32
C SER A 98 8.22 -9.88 -10.48
N ALA A 99 9.51 -9.83 -10.80
CA ALA A 99 10.21 -8.59 -11.10
C ALA A 99 9.70 -7.86 -12.37
N SER A 100 8.93 -8.55 -13.22
CA SER A 100 8.24 -7.96 -14.38
C SER A 100 6.87 -7.38 -14.05
N GLN A 101 6.32 -7.71 -12.88
CA GLN A 101 5.12 -7.13 -12.28
C GLN A 101 5.50 -5.97 -11.35
N GLU A 102 4.51 -5.38 -10.68
CA GLU A 102 4.73 -4.31 -9.69
C GLU A 102 4.16 -4.62 -8.31
N MET A 103 4.70 -3.92 -7.31
CA MET A 103 4.21 -3.92 -5.93
C MET A 103 4.10 -2.49 -5.40
N CYS A 104 3.24 -2.30 -4.40
CA CYS A 104 3.12 -1.07 -3.63
C CYS A 104 2.96 -1.42 -2.14
N LEU A 105 4.07 -1.54 -1.42
CA LEU A 105 4.06 -2.07 -0.06
C LEU A 105 4.79 -1.14 0.91
N SER A 106 4.32 -1.15 2.16
CA SER A 106 5.00 -0.59 3.32
C SER A 106 5.14 -1.69 4.36
N PHE A 107 6.36 -2.16 4.60
CA PHE A 107 6.65 -3.08 5.70
C PHE A 107 6.81 -2.28 6.98
N VAL A 108 5.85 -2.42 7.88
CA VAL A 108 5.76 -1.62 9.10
C VAL A 108 6.23 -2.44 10.29
N LEU A 109 7.29 -1.98 10.96
CA LEU A 109 7.73 -2.52 12.24
C LEU A 109 7.04 -1.75 13.38
N TYR A 110 6.37 -2.46 14.27
CA TYR A 110 5.60 -1.87 15.35
C TYR A 110 5.59 -2.73 16.63
N TYR A 111 5.13 -2.14 17.74
CA TYR A 111 4.82 -2.84 18.99
C TYR A 111 3.55 -2.27 19.65
N PRO A 112 2.86 -3.00 20.54
CA PRO A 112 3.06 -4.42 20.85
C PRO A 112 2.71 -5.32 19.66
N ARG A 113 3.22 -6.56 19.67
CA ARG A 113 2.89 -7.57 18.66
C ARG A 113 1.39 -7.85 18.66
N THR A 114 0.81 -8.00 17.48
CA THR A 114 -0.57 -8.47 17.29
C THR A 114 -0.58 -9.71 16.38
N GLU A 115 -1.74 -10.31 16.17
CA GLU A 115 -1.93 -11.39 15.19
C GLU A 115 -2.01 -10.87 13.74
N LEU A 116 -1.93 -9.56 13.52
CA LEU A 116 -1.97 -8.96 12.18
C LEU A 116 -0.65 -9.24 11.43
N ALA A 117 -0.70 -10.16 10.47
CA ALA A 117 0.42 -10.49 9.60
C ALA A 117 0.57 -9.56 8.39
N GLY A 118 -0.52 -8.99 7.90
CA GLY A 118 -0.50 -8.09 6.74
C GLY A 118 -1.86 -7.47 6.47
N CYS A 119 -1.84 -6.29 5.87
CA CYS A 119 -3.05 -5.60 5.46
C CYS A 119 -2.93 -5.15 4.01
N TYR A 120 -3.91 -5.53 3.20
CA TYR A 120 -3.90 -5.27 1.77
C TYR A 120 -5.24 -4.73 1.33
N SER A 121 -5.22 -3.98 0.23
CA SER A 121 -6.41 -3.53 -0.46
C SER A 121 -6.21 -3.72 -1.94
N MET A 122 -7.30 -3.95 -2.65
CA MET A 122 -7.31 -4.08 -4.10
C MET A 122 -8.56 -3.41 -4.63
N THR A 123 -8.50 -2.88 -5.84
CA THR A 123 -9.69 -2.42 -6.55
C THR A 123 -10.67 -3.59 -6.65
N PRO A 124 -11.94 -3.41 -6.26
CA PRO A 124 -12.90 -4.49 -6.39
C PRO A 124 -13.07 -4.89 -7.85
N VAL A 125 -13.21 -6.20 -8.06
CA VAL A 125 -12.98 -6.85 -9.35
C VAL A 125 -13.97 -6.38 -10.42
N LYS A 126 -15.23 -6.16 -10.02
CA LYS A 126 -16.30 -5.71 -10.91
C LYS A 126 -15.99 -4.32 -11.47
N GLU A 127 -15.71 -3.37 -10.60
CA GLU A 127 -15.41 -1.98 -10.95
C GLU A 127 -14.15 -1.90 -11.82
N PHE A 128 -13.14 -2.73 -11.53
CA PHE A 128 -11.94 -2.84 -12.36
C PHE A 128 -12.30 -3.22 -13.80
N PHE A 129 -13.04 -4.32 -14.01
CA PHE A 129 -13.37 -4.78 -15.36
C PHE A 129 -14.36 -3.86 -16.08
N GLU A 130 -15.35 -3.31 -15.38
CA GLU A 130 -16.29 -2.31 -15.92
C GLU A 130 -15.56 -1.07 -16.43
N THR A 131 -14.59 -0.56 -15.67
CA THR A 131 -13.77 0.61 -16.05
C THR A 131 -13.06 0.40 -17.40
N PHE A 132 -12.65 -0.83 -17.71
CA PHE A 132 -11.97 -1.17 -18.96
C PHE A 132 -12.91 -1.75 -20.04
N GLY A 133 -14.22 -1.77 -19.79
CA GLY A 133 -15.21 -2.31 -20.73
C GLY A 133 -15.10 -3.83 -20.95
N VAL A 134 -14.46 -4.55 -20.02
CA VAL A 134 -14.26 -6.00 -20.11
C VAL A 134 -15.52 -6.71 -19.60
N LYS A 135 -16.20 -7.42 -20.50
CA LYS A 135 -17.45 -8.15 -20.18
C LYS A 135 -17.21 -9.62 -19.80
N GLU A 136 -16.10 -10.18 -20.27
CA GLU A 136 -15.71 -11.57 -20.08
C GLU A 136 -14.21 -11.65 -19.87
N PHE A 137 -13.78 -12.42 -18.87
CA PHE A 137 -12.37 -12.64 -18.57
C PHE A 137 -12.11 -14.13 -18.38
N TYR A 138 -11.37 -14.76 -19.31
CA TYR A 138 -11.07 -16.20 -19.31
C TYR A 138 -12.31 -17.12 -19.13
N GLY A 139 -13.43 -16.83 -19.81
CA GLY A 139 -14.64 -17.65 -19.72
C GLY A 139 -15.49 -17.41 -18.48
N LEU A 140 -15.11 -16.46 -17.61
CA LEU A 140 -15.93 -15.98 -16.50
C LEU A 140 -16.67 -14.71 -16.93
N THR A 141 -18.00 -14.76 -16.87
CA THR A 141 -18.85 -13.57 -17.03
C THR A 141 -18.75 -12.73 -15.76
N ILE A 142 -18.29 -11.48 -15.88
CA ILE A 142 -18.14 -10.55 -14.74
C ILE A 142 -19.49 -9.91 -14.34
N LEU A 143 -20.50 -10.05 -15.20
CA LEU A 143 -21.85 -9.55 -15.00
C LEU A 143 -22.77 -10.64 -14.45
N GLN A 144 -22.96 -10.64 -13.13
CA GLN A 144 -24.17 -11.14 -12.47
C GLN A 144 -24.59 -10.14 -11.39
#